data_AF-A0AA51CBQ0-F1
#
_entry.id   AF-A0AA51CBQ0-F1
#
_cell.length_a   1.000
_cell.length_b   1.000
_cell.length_c   1.000
_cell.angle_alpha   90.00
_cell.angle_beta   90.00
_cell.angle_gamma   90.00
#
_symmetry.space_group_name_H-M   'P 1'
#
loop_
_entity.id
_entity.type
_entity.pdbx_description
1 polymer ?
#
loop_
_entity_poly.entity_id
_entity_poly.type
_entity_poly.pdbx_seq_one_letter_code
_entity_poly.pdbx_strand_id
1 'polypeptide(L)' 'MQAFLTLAGQLFIILCIQSILDVMSSSRKQMHLQKTIALGCYIASLLLVIRFMQQYLGDILQALSRIY' A
#
# COMPACT_ATOMS: atom_id res chain seq x y z
N MET A 1 -7.95 -2.59 15.28
CA MET A 1 -7.80 -3.88 14.57
C MET A 1 -8.44 -3.86 13.18
N GLN A 2 -9.69 -3.38 13.03
CA GLN A 2 -10.36 -3.29 11.72
C GLN A 2 -9.60 -2.46 10.67
N ALA A 3 -9.06 -1.29 11.05
CA ALA A 3 -8.28 -0.43 10.17
C ALA A 3 -7.01 -1.11 9.60
N PHE A 4 -6.34 -1.93 10.42
CA PHE A 4 -5.20 -2.73 9.97
C PHE A 4 -5.63 -3.79 8.95
N LEU A 5 -6.77 -4.44 9.17
CA LEU A 5 -7.35 -5.41 8.23
C LEU A 5 -7.74 -4.75 6.91
N THR A 6 -8.28 -3.53 6.95
CA THR A 6 -8.64 -2.78 5.74
C THR A 6 -7.40 -2.38 4.95
N LEU A 7 -6.34 -1.96 5.65
CA LEU A 7 -5.05 -1.61 5.06
C LEU A 7 -4.38 -2.83 4.41
N ALA A 8 -4.38 -3.98 5.10
CA ALA A 8 -3.86 -5.24 4.57
C ALA A 8 -4.66 -5.70 3.33
N GLY A 9 -5.98 -5.54 3.34
CA GLY A 9 -6.83 -5.82 2.18
C GLY A 9 -6.53 -4.91 0.98
N GLN A 10 -6.29 -3.63 1.22
CA GLN A 10 -5.88 -2.69 0.16
C GLN A 10 -4.51 -3.07 -0.44
N LEU A 11 -3.53 -3.40 0.41
CA LEU A 11 -2.20 -3.87 -0.05
C LEU A 11 -2.30 -5.17 -0.87
N PHE A 12 -3.16 -6.10 -0.44
CA PHE A 12 -3.38 -7.35 -1.16
C PHE A 12 -3.97 -7.12 -2.56
N ILE A 13 -4.97 -6.25 -2.70
CA ILE A 13 -5.56 -5.92 -4.00
C ILE A 13 -4.53 -5.26 -4.92
N ILE A 14 -3.72 -4.33 -4.40
CA ILE A 14 -2.69 -3.66 -5.17
C ILE A 14 -1.63 -4.67 -5.67
N LEU A 15 -1.18 -5.59 -4.81
CA LEU A 15 -0.25 -6.66 -5.20
C LEU A 15 -0.85 -7.62 -6.22
N CYS A 16 -2.13 -7.98 -6.08
CA CYS A 16 -2.83 -8.81 -7.07
C CYS A 16 -2.89 -8.14 -8.44
N ILE A 17 -3.27 -6.85 -8.48
CA ILE A 17 -3.30 -6.07 -9.72
C ILE A 17 -1.90 -5.99 -10.32
N GLN A 18 -0.86 -5.77 -9.50
CA GLN A 18 0.51 -5.71 -9.96
C GLN A 18 0.99 -7.05 -10.54
N SER A 19 0.69 -8.18 -9.89
CA SER A 19 1.04 -9.51 -10.41
C SER A 19 0.37 -9.80 -11.76
N ILE A 20 -0.90 -9.43 -11.92
CA ILE A 20 -1.63 -9.61 -13.19
C ILE A 20 -1.03 -8.71 -14.28
N LEU A 21 -0.75 -7.44 -13.97
CA LEU A 21 -0.12 -6.51 -14.91
C LEU A 21 1.30 -6.96 -15.28
N ASP A 22 2.07 -7.50 -14.34
CA ASP A 22 3.43 -7.97 -14.57
C ASP A 22 3.41 -9.18 -15.52
N VAL A 23 2.52 -10.14 -15.31
CA VAL A 23 2.30 -11.28 -16.23
C VAL A 23 1.86 -10.81 -17.62
N MET A 24 0.92 -9.86 -17.71
CA MET A 24 0.49 -9.28 -18.99
C MET A 24 1.61 -8.51 -19.70
N SER A 25 2.45 -7.79 -18.96
CA SER A 25 3.58 -7.03 -19.50
C SER A 25 4.76 -7.92 -19.90
N SER A 26 4.99 -9.01 -19.17
CA SER A 26 6.00 -10.01 -19.49
C SER A 26 5.65 -10.75 -20.79
N SER A 27 4.35 -11.01 -21.02
CA SER A 27 3.86 -11.58 -22.27
C SER A 27 4.04 -10.64 -23.47
N ARG A 28 3.98 -9.32 -23.27
CA ARG A 28 4.28 -8.31 -24.30
C ARG A 28 5.59 -7.60 -23.99
N LYS A 29 6.76 -8.12 -24.42
CA LYS A 29 8.14 -7.54 -24.42
C LYS A 29 8.28 -5.98 -24.26
N GLN A 30 7.75 -5.39 -23.19
CA GLN A 30 7.66 -3.94 -22.95
C GLN A 30 8.27 -3.69 -21.59
N MET A 31 9.58 -3.91 -21.53
CA MET A 31 10.45 -3.73 -20.37
C MET A 31 10.32 -2.32 -19.74
N HIS A 32 9.89 -1.34 -20.53
CA HIS A 32 9.68 0.04 -20.06
C HIS A 32 8.41 0.22 -19.22
N LEU A 33 7.32 -0.51 -19.51
CA LEU A 33 6.06 -0.39 -18.75
C LEU A 33 6.13 -1.11 -17.41
N GLN A 34 6.85 -2.24 -17.36
CA GLN A 34 7.06 -2.99 -16.12
C GLN A 34 7.72 -2.12 -15.04
N LYS A 35 8.67 -1.28 -15.44
CA LYS A 35 9.36 -0.35 -14.54
C LYS A 35 8.42 0.73 -13.98
N THR A 36 7.51 1.26 -14.79
CA THR A 36 6.50 2.24 -14.36
C THR A 36 5.46 1.64 -13.43
N ILE A 37 5.02 0.41 -13.71
CA ILE A 37 4.08 -0.34 -12.86
C ILE A 37 4.72 -0.63 -11.49
N ALA A 38 5.99 -1.07 -11.49
CA ALA A 38 6.77 -1.25 -10.26
C ALA A 38 6.86 0.02 -9.42
N LEU A 39 7.15 1.15 -10.07
CA LEU A 39 7.28 2.45 -9.42
C LEU A 39 5.94 2.96 -8.85
N GLY A 40 4.85 2.81 -9.62
CA GLY A 40 3.51 3.15 -9.19
C GLY A 40 3.07 2.37 -7.96
N CYS A 41 3.34 1.07 -7.93
CA CYS A 41 3.03 0.26 -6.76
C CYS A 41 3.91 0.60 -5.56
N TYR A 42 5.19 0.87 -5.77
CA TYR A 42 6.08 1.31 -4.69
C TYR A 42 5.54 2.57 -4.01
N ILE A 43 5.11 3.57 -4.80
CA ILE A 43 4.50 4.80 -4.30
C ILE A 43 3.19 4.50 -3.56
N ALA A 44 2.34 3.62 -4.09
CA ALA A 44 1.08 3.24 -3.45
C ALA A 44 1.30 2.56 -2.08
N SER A 45 2.25 1.62 -1.99
CA SER A 45 2.65 1.00 -0.73
C SER A 45 3.22 2.03 0.25
N LEU A 46 4.02 2.98 -0.23
CA LEU A 46 4.62 4.03 0.61
C LEU A 46 3.55 4.97 1.20
N LEU A 47 2.58 5.40 0.38
CA LEU A 47 1.44 6.22 0.83
C LEU A 47 0.59 5.48 1.88
N LEU A 48 0.38 4.18 1.69
CA LEU A 48 -0.34 3.34 2.65
C LEU A 48 0.38 3.24 4.00
N VAL A 49 1.70 3.04 4.00
CA VAL A 49 2.51 3.04 5.24
C VAL A 49 2.42 4.39 5.93
N ILE A 50 2.50 5.51 5.19
CA ILE A 50 2.36 6.85 5.76
C ILE A 50 0.98 7.03 6.40
N ARG A 51 -0.10 6.63 5.72
CA ARG A 51 -1.47 6.71 6.27
C ARG A 51 -1.62 5.87 7.53
N PHE A 52 -1.07 4.67 7.53
CA PHE A 52 -1.08 3.81 8.71
C PHE A 52 -0.32 4.44 9.88
N MET A 53 0.88 4.97 9.64
CA MET A 53 1.66 5.65 10.67
C MET A 53 0.94 6.89 11.21
N GLN A 54 0.27 7.68 10.36
CA GLN A 54 -0.55 8.81 10.81
C GLN A 54 -1.70 8.36 11.71
N GLN A 55 -2.39 7.29 11.33
CA GLN A 55 -3.54 6.78 12.07
C GLN A 55 -3.11 6.17 13.40
N TYR A 56 -2.00 5.43 13.42
CA TYR A 56 -1.39 4.89 14.63
C TYR A 56 -0.88 5.99 15.56
N LEU A 57 -0.25 7.04 15.01
CA LEU A 57 0.21 8.19 15.79
C LEU A 57 -0.99 8.94 16.40
N GLY A 58 -2.09 9.08 15.64
CA GLY A 58 -3.35 9.64 16.14
C GLY A 58 -3.95 8.83 17.29
N ASP A 59 -4.01 7.51 17.15
CA ASP A 59 -4.47 6.61 18.21
C ASP A 59 -3.61 6.72 19.48
N ILE A 60 -2.28 6.80 19.33
CA ILE A 60 -1.36 7.01 20.46
C ILE A 60 -1.55 8.38 21.10
N LEU A 61 -1.68 9.45 20.31
CA LEU A 61 -1.92 10.80 20.85
C LEU A 61 -3.23 10.85 21.64
N GLN A 62 -4.26 10.19 21.11
CA GLN A 62 -5.57 10.15 21.74
C GLN A 62 -5.54 9.32 23.04
N ALA A 63 -4.80 8.21 23.05
CA ALA A 63 -4.53 7.45 24.26
C ALA A 63 -3.77 8.27 25.31
N LEU A 64 -2.74 9.01 24.90
CA LEU A 64 -2.00 9.94 25.78
C LEU A 64 -2.91 11.04 26.35
N SER A 65 -3.78 11.63 25.53
CA SER A 65 -4.73 12.66 25.98
C SER A 65 -5.82 12.14 26.92
N ARG A 66 -6.05 10.82 26.97
CA ARG A 66 -6.97 10.19 27.93
C ARG A 66 -6.30 9.82 29.25
N ILE A 67 -4.97 9.68 29.25
CA ILE A 67 -4.18 9.30 30.42
C ILE A 67 -3.82 10.54 31.25
N TYR A 68 -3.70 11.71 30.61
CA TYR A 68 -3.51 13.00 31.27
C TYR A 68 -4.85 13.72 31.47
#